data_AF-A0A395HM17-F1
#
_entry.id   AF-A0A395HM17-F1
#
_cell.length_a   1.000
_cell.length_b   1.000
_cell.length_c   1.000
_cell.angle_alpha   90.00
_cell.angle_beta   90.00
_cell.angle_gamma   90.00
#
_symmetry.space_group_name_H-M   'P 1'
#
loop_
_entity.id
_entity.type
_entity.pdbx_description
1 polymer ?
#
loop_
_entity_poly.entity_id
_entity_poly.type
_entity_poly.pdbx_seq_one_letter_code
_entity_poly.pdbx_strand_id
1 'polypeptide(L)'
;MHLITTLPILPLTAPPSTLAEPTLPDLTLGAITGCGSNKYAPNWFAWFNNQPVCRGQDLGPITVAPNSGAIHGLCDFHVSLGNFTNVQFTGCAAAPTWEGDAGPPTGVAVDGRTVLVCEAVSEAEAQERVKCPSPCGSGFPDVEVGKRVRCVRRRA
;
A
#
# COMPACT_ATOMS: atom_id res chain seq x y z
N MET A 1 -72.54 24.09 -7.73
CA MET A 1 -71.19 24.51 -8.18
C MET A 1 -70.19 24.04 -7.14
N HIS A 2 -69.34 23.07 -7.46
CA HIS A 2 -68.29 22.57 -6.56
C HIS A 2 -66.95 22.85 -7.22
N LEU A 3 -66.14 23.72 -6.60
CA LEU A 3 -64.77 23.98 -7.01
C LEU A 3 -63.87 22.90 -6.43
N ILE A 4 -63.19 22.17 -7.32
CA ILE A 4 -62.11 21.25 -6.97
C ILE A 4 -60.81 22.05 -7.06
N THR A 5 -60.19 22.31 -5.91
CA THR A 5 -58.88 22.97 -5.81
C THR A 5 -57.79 21.90 -5.91
N THR A 6 -57.13 21.83 -7.06
CA THR A 6 -55.97 20.95 -7.29
C THR A 6 -54.69 21.66 -6.82
N LEU A 7 -54.05 21.11 -5.79
CA LEU A 7 -52.71 21.51 -5.36
C LEU A 7 -51.63 20.89 -6.26
N PRO A 8 -50.61 21.65 -6.70
CA PRO A 8 -49.47 21.10 -7.42
C PRO A 8 -48.53 20.39 -6.45
N ILE A 9 -48.32 19.09 -6.67
CA ILE A 9 -47.30 18.29 -5.98
C ILE A 9 -45.98 18.53 -6.72
N LEU A 10 -45.06 19.30 -6.12
CA LEU A 10 -43.69 19.40 -6.62
C LEU A 10 -42.94 18.10 -6.26
N PRO A 11 -42.35 17.38 -7.24
CA PRO A 11 -41.48 16.25 -6.94
C PRO A 11 -40.18 16.79 -6.32
N LEU A 12 -39.93 16.39 -5.07
CA LEU A 12 -38.68 16.66 -4.36
C LEU A 12 -37.61 15.72 -4.93
N THR A 13 -36.91 16.13 -5.99
CA THR A 13 -35.73 15.43 -6.49
C THR A 13 -34.55 15.70 -5.56
N ALA A 14 -34.32 14.80 -4.60
CA ALA A 14 -33.09 14.80 -3.83
C ALA A 14 -31.90 14.58 -4.79
N PRO A 15 -30.84 15.40 -4.73
CA PRO A 15 -29.64 15.15 -5.51
C PRO A 15 -29.04 13.80 -5.11
N PRO A 16 -28.50 13.02 -6.06
CA PRO A 16 -27.80 11.79 -5.72
C PRO A 16 -26.62 12.15 -4.83
N SER A 17 -26.66 11.66 -3.58
CA SER A 17 -25.47 11.62 -2.73
C SER A 17 -24.48 10.67 -3.38
N THR A 18 -23.57 11.21 -4.18
CA THR A 18 -22.38 10.49 -4.63
C THR A 18 -21.57 10.18 -3.39
N LEU A 19 -21.68 8.93 -2.89
CA LEU A 19 -20.71 8.41 -1.95
C LEU A 19 -19.33 8.53 -2.62
N ALA A 20 -18.49 9.41 -2.08
CA ALA A 20 -17.11 9.49 -2.52
C ALA A 20 -16.48 8.10 -2.35
N GLU A 21 -15.99 7.54 -3.45
CA GLU A 21 -15.31 6.26 -3.44
C GLU A 21 -14.14 6.35 -2.45
N PRO A 22 -13.99 5.40 -1.50
CA PRO A 22 -12.90 5.45 -0.55
C PRO A 22 -11.59 5.50 -1.34
N THR A 23 -10.83 6.56 -1.15
CA THR A 23 -9.56 6.76 -1.84
C THR A 23 -8.44 6.26 -0.93
N LEU A 24 -7.54 5.43 -1.46
CA LEU A 24 -6.38 4.95 -0.72
C LEU A 24 -5.59 6.16 -0.17
N PRO A 25 -5.36 6.24 1.16
CA PRO A 25 -4.52 7.28 1.74
C PRO A 25 -3.07 7.14 1.25
N ASP A 26 -2.33 8.24 1.25
CA ASP A 26 -0.90 8.20 1.01
C ASP A 26 -0.24 7.25 2.01
N LEU A 27 0.74 6.48 1.56
CA LEU A 27 1.41 5.45 2.35
C LEU A 27 2.92 5.49 2.13
N THR A 28 3.66 4.95 3.09
CA THR A 28 5.09 4.74 2.97
C THR A 28 5.36 3.24 3.09
N LEU A 29 6.29 2.76 2.27
CA LEU A 29 6.81 1.41 2.31
C LEU A 29 8.23 1.45 2.84
N GLY A 30 8.58 0.50 3.70
CA GLY A 30 9.93 0.35 4.21
C GLY A 30 10.36 -1.11 4.15
N ALA A 31 11.56 -1.34 3.62
CA ALA A 31 12.20 -2.64 3.70
C ALA A 31 12.56 -2.92 5.16
N ILE A 32 12.17 -4.09 5.68
CA ILE A 32 12.49 -4.53 7.03
C ILE A 32 13.47 -5.69 7.00
N THR A 33 14.36 -5.70 8.00
CA THR A 33 15.27 -6.81 8.29
C THR A 33 14.97 -7.35 9.68
N GLY A 34 14.99 -8.67 9.86
CA GLY A 34 14.98 -9.29 11.19
C GLY A 34 13.72 -10.07 11.58
N CYS A 35 12.70 -10.15 10.74
CA CYS A 35 11.59 -11.08 10.89
C CYS A 35 10.83 -11.23 9.56
N GLY A 36 10.36 -12.45 9.30
CA GLY A 36 9.68 -12.89 8.09
C GLY A 36 10.50 -13.95 7.35
N SER A 37 9.81 -14.91 6.74
CA SER A 37 10.31 -16.22 6.25
C SER A 37 11.41 -16.17 5.19
N ASN A 38 11.92 -15.00 4.86
CA ASN A 38 12.84 -14.78 3.77
C ASN A 38 14.20 -14.29 4.26
N LYS A 39 15.20 -15.18 4.18
CA LYS A 39 16.61 -14.83 4.41
C LYS A 39 17.27 -14.24 3.15
N TYR A 40 16.53 -14.10 2.05
CA TYR A 40 17.07 -13.88 0.71
C TYR A 40 16.55 -12.63 0.00
N ALA A 41 15.52 -11.95 0.50
CA ALA A 41 15.07 -10.66 -0.02
C ALA A 41 14.40 -9.86 1.11
N PRO A 42 14.33 -8.52 1.00
CA PRO A 42 13.68 -7.67 1.99
C PRO A 42 12.20 -8.04 2.10
N ASN A 43 11.74 -8.21 3.34
CA ASN A 43 10.32 -8.14 3.63
C ASN A 43 9.94 -6.66 3.65
N TRP A 44 8.71 -6.34 3.23
CA TRP A 44 8.27 -4.95 3.17
C TRP A 44 7.19 -4.71 4.20
N PHE A 45 7.28 -3.55 4.83
CA PHE A 45 6.31 -3.06 5.80
C PHE A 45 5.66 -1.80 5.24
N ALA A 46 4.34 -1.68 5.34
CA ALA A 46 3.58 -0.55 4.80
C ALA A 46 2.77 0.14 5.89
N TRP A 47 2.82 1.47 5.95
CA TRP A 47 1.99 2.26 6.86
C TRP A 47 1.41 3.47 6.14
N PHE A 48 0.22 3.89 6.55
CA PHE A 48 -0.35 5.13 6.04
C PHE A 48 0.41 6.33 6.61
N ASN A 49 0.57 7.39 5.82
CA ASN A 49 1.35 8.57 6.22
C ASN A 49 0.71 9.36 7.38
N ASN A 50 -0.56 9.09 7.69
CA ASN A 50 -1.26 9.61 8.85
C ASN A 50 -1.14 8.73 10.10
N GLN A 51 -0.28 7.70 10.06
CA GLN A 51 -0.04 6.78 11.17
C GLN A 51 1.46 6.78 11.57
N PRO A 52 1.78 6.41 12.82
CA PRO A 52 3.16 6.17 13.21
C PRO A 52 3.79 5.04 12.37
N VAL A 53 5.09 5.16 12.05
CA VAL A 53 5.83 4.21 11.20
C VAL A 53 5.65 2.74 11.62
N CYS A 54 5.60 2.48 12.92
CA CYS A 54 5.49 1.12 13.46
C CYS A 54 4.04 0.64 13.67
N ARG A 55 3.04 1.33 13.13
CA ARG A 55 1.62 0.92 13.12
C ARG A 55 1.17 0.36 11.78
N GLY A 56 2.12 0.10 10.89
CA GLY A 56 1.88 -0.50 9.59
C GLY A 56 1.55 -1.99 9.62
N GLN A 57 1.54 -2.56 8.43
CA GLN A 57 1.27 -3.95 8.12
C GLN A 57 2.48 -4.57 7.45
N ASP A 58 2.83 -5.78 7.87
CA ASP A 58 3.79 -6.62 7.16
C ASP A 58 3.14 -7.15 5.87
N LEU A 59 3.80 -6.90 4.74
CA LEU A 59 3.36 -7.38 3.43
C LEU A 59 3.84 -8.79 3.13
N GLY A 60 4.62 -9.38 4.04
CA GLY A 60 5.08 -10.76 3.98
C GLY A 60 6.34 -10.95 3.13
N PRO A 61 6.80 -12.21 3.01
CA PRO A 61 7.95 -12.56 2.20
C PRO A 61 7.62 -12.45 0.71
N ILE A 62 8.55 -11.87 -0.03
CA ILE A 62 8.30 -11.44 -1.41
C ILE A 62 9.02 -12.30 -2.45
N THR A 63 9.56 -13.44 -2.02
CA THR A 63 10.09 -14.46 -2.91
C THR A 63 9.00 -15.45 -3.27
N VAL A 64 8.64 -15.48 -4.55
CA VAL A 64 7.97 -16.64 -5.17
C VAL A 64 9.02 -17.65 -5.66
N ALA A 65 8.62 -18.92 -5.63
CA ALA A 65 9.42 -20.14 -5.73
C ALA A 65 10.49 -20.20 -6.85
N PRO A 66 11.57 -20.99 -6.67
CA PRO A 66 12.76 -21.05 -7.53
C PRO A 66 12.57 -21.51 -9.00
N ASN A 67 11.34 -21.70 -9.48
CA ASN A 67 11.08 -22.38 -10.76
C ASN A 67 10.24 -21.56 -11.77
N SER A 68 10.01 -20.26 -11.58
CA SER A 68 9.12 -19.49 -12.46
C SER A 68 9.54 -18.03 -12.66
N GLY A 69 10.41 -17.77 -13.64
CA GLY A 69 10.58 -16.44 -14.23
C GLY A 69 11.22 -15.37 -13.35
N ALA A 70 11.17 -14.13 -13.85
CA ALA A 70 11.67 -12.95 -13.14
C ALA A 70 10.78 -12.64 -11.92
N ILE A 71 11.39 -12.53 -10.74
CA ILE A 71 10.72 -12.16 -9.48
C ILE A 71 10.67 -10.63 -9.40
N HIS A 72 9.49 -10.02 -9.37
CA HIS A 72 9.30 -8.57 -9.24
C HIS A 72 8.91 -8.16 -7.83
N GLY A 73 8.97 -9.08 -6.88
CA GLY A 73 8.74 -8.75 -5.50
C GLY A 73 7.29 -8.31 -5.27
N LEU A 74 7.11 -7.12 -4.69
CA LEU A 74 5.79 -6.64 -4.22
C LEU A 74 4.77 -6.60 -5.37
N CYS A 75 5.27 -6.47 -6.60
CA CYS A 75 4.45 -6.39 -7.79
C CYS A 75 3.85 -7.73 -8.25
N ASP A 76 4.32 -8.87 -7.72
CA ASP A 76 3.80 -10.19 -8.09
C ASP A 76 2.55 -10.59 -7.28
N PHE A 77 2.16 -9.79 -6.28
CA PHE A 77 1.09 -10.14 -5.35
C PHE A 77 0.06 -9.02 -5.19
N HIS A 78 -1.13 -9.43 -4.77
CA HIS A 78 -2.18 -8.54 -4.32
C HIS A 78 -2.25 -8.60 -2.80
N VAL A 79 -2.32 -7.45 -2.15
CA VAL A 79 -2.43 -7.33 -0.70
C VAL A 79 -3.72 -6.63 -0.32
N SER A 80 -4.13 -6.78 0.94
CA SER A 80 -5.15 -5.94 1.54
C SER A 80 -4.47 -4.96 2.49
N LEU A 81 -4.82 -3.67 2.41
CA LEU A 81 -4.32 -2.62 3.30
C LEU A 81 -5.49 -1.94 3.99
N GLY A 82 -5.68 -2.20 5.28
CA GLY A 82 -6.86 -1.72 6.01
C GLY A 82 -8.16 -2.20 5.34
N ASN A 83 -9.02 -1.26 4.92
CA ASN A 83 -10.29 -1.57 4.24
C ASN A 83 -10.18 -1.69 2.72
N PHE A 84 -8.98 -1.51 2.16
CA PHE A 84 -8.73 -1.62 0.73
C PHE A 84 -8.32 -3.05 0.40
N THR A 85 -9.20 -3.77 -0.27
CA THR A 85 -8.89 -5.07 -0.86
C THR A 85 -8.27 -4.89 -2.24
N ASN A 86 -7.55 -5.89 -2.73
CA ASN A 86 -7.04 -5.90 -4.10
C ASN A 86 -6.05 -4.76 -4.42
N VAL A 87 -5.20 -4.41 -3.45
CA VAL A 87 -4.11 -3.45 -3.64
C VAL A 87 -2.96 -4.16 -4.35
N GLN A 88 -2.47 -3.58 -5.44
CA GLN A 88 -1.34 -4.09 -6.21
C GLN A 88 -0.24 -3.03 -6.27
N PHE A 89 1.01 -3.45 -6.05
CA PHE A 89 2.16 -2.59 -6.29
C PHE A 89 2.60 -2.69 -7.75
N THR A 90 3.13 -1.61 -8.31
CA THR A 90 3.51 -1.56 -9.73
C THR A 90 4.92 -1.01 -9.94
N GLY A 91 5.52 -1.36 -11.08
CA GLY A 91 6.80 -0.82 -11.53
C GLY A 91 8.03 -1.26 -10.74
N CYS A 92 7.96 -2.39 -10.04
CA CYS A 92 9.11 -3.02 -9.41
C CYS A 92 10.07 -3.55 -10.49
N ALA A 93 11.37 -3.37 -10.27
CA ALA A 93 12.38 -4.02 -11.10
C ALA A 93 12.42 -5.52 -10.81
N ALA A 94 12.71 -6.33 -11.84
CA ALA A 94 13.03 -7.73 -11.66
C ALA A 94 14.27 -7.90 -10.78
N ALA A 95 14.20 -8.82 -9.82
CA ALA A 95 15.35 -9.27 -9.07
C ALA A 95 16.34 -9.97 -10.03
N PRO A 96 17.66 -9.68 -9.92
CA PRO A 96 18.67 -10.28 -10.79
C PRO A 96 18.84 -11.79 -10.56
N THR A 97 18.56 -12.25 -9.35
CA THR A 97 18.54 -13.66 -8.96
C THR A 97 17.38 -13.90 -7.99
N TRP A 98 17.13 -15.16 -7.63
CA TRP A 98 16.11 -15.49 -6.63
C TRP A 98 16.49 -15.07 -5.21
N GLU A 99 17.79 -14.82 -4.96
CA GLU A 99 18.32 -14.15 -3.75
C GLU A 99 18.50 -12.64 -3.92
N GLY A 100 18.05 -12.08 -5.04
CA GLY A 100 18.19 -10.67 -5.34
C GLY A 100 17.01 -9.85 -4.83
N ASP A 101 17.28 -8.58 -4.55
CA ASP A 101 16.23 -7.63 -4.20
C ASP A 101 15.51 -7.18 -5.46
N ALA A 102 14.21 -7.49 -5.55
CA ALA A 102 13.33 -6.73 -6.42
C ALA A 102 13.33 -5.26 -5.95
N GLY A 103 13.45 -4.34 -6.90
CA GLY A 103 13.46 -2.91 -6.60
C GLY A 103 12.17 -2.46 -5.90
N PRO A 104 12.17 -1.30 -5.22
CA PRO A 104 10.94 -0.73 -4.67
C PRO A 104 9.91 -0.52 -5.79
N PRO A 105 8.61 -0.55 -5.48
CA PRO A 105 7.58 -0.18 -6.44
C PRO A 105 7.63 1.31 -6.75
N THR A 106 7.15 1.68 -7.94
CA THR A 106 6.98 3.07 -8.39
C THR A 106 5.51 3.51 -8.43
N GLY A 107 4.58 2.61 -8.11
CA GLY A 107 3.17 2.94 -7.98
C GLY A 107 2.38 1.96 -7.14
N VAL A 108 1.16 2.38 -6.80
CA VAL A 108 0.14 1.55 -6.15
C VAL A 108 -1.15 1.65 -6.94
N ALA A 109 -1.73 0.50 -7.26
CA ALA A 109 -3.01 0.37 -7.90
C ALA A 109 -4.03 -0.25 -6.95
N VAL A 110 -5.29 0.18 -7.07
CA VAL A 110 -6.45 -0.43 -6.43
C VAL A 110 -7.40 -0.80 -7.56
N ASP A 111 -7.83 -2.07 -7.60
CA ASP A 111 -8.71 -2.58 -8.65
C ASP A 111 -8.21 -2.29 -10.08
N GLY A 112 -6.89 -2.46 -10.28
CA GLY A 112 -6.22 -2.27 -11.56
C GLY A 112 -5.99 -0.80 -11.96
N ARG A 113 -6.42 0.17 -11.16
CA ARG A 113 -6.21 1.61 -11.42
C ARG A 113 -5.10 2.15 -10.54
N THR A 114 -4.06 2.73 -11.14
CA THR A 114 -2.98 3.39 -10.38
C THR A 114 -3.54 4.62 -9.64
N VAL A 115 -3.43 4.62 -8.31
CA VAL A 115 -3.95 5.66 -7.42
C VAL A 115 -2.84 6.44 -6.71
N LEU A 116 -1.66 5.84 -6.52
CA LEU A 116 -0.49 6.49 -5.93
C LEU A 116 0.74 6.29 -6.82
N VAL A 117 1.62 7.28 -6.80
CA VAL A 117 2.97 7.22 -7.39
C VAL A 117 3.97 7.15 -6.24
N CYS A 118 4.91 6.22 -6.32
CA CYS A 118 5.92 5.98 -5.29
C CYS A 118 7.27 6.53 -5.72
N GLU A 119 7.91 7.25 -4.81
CA GLU A 119 9.23 7.85 -4.99
C GLU A 119 10.13 7.52 -3.80
N ALA A 120 11.43 7.51 -4.02
CA ALA A 120 12.39 7.37 -2.93
C ALA A 120 12.23 8.53 -1.94
N VAL A 121 12.32 8.23 -0.65
CA VAL A 121 12.41 9.29 0.37
C VAL A 121 13.74 10.03 0.26
N SER A 122 13.85 11.19 0.90
CA SER A 122 15.12 11.94 0.95
C SER A 122 16.24 11.09 1.57
N GLU A 123 17.51 11.36 1.24
CA GLU A 123 18.63 10.61 1.84
C GLU A 123 18.66 10.69 3.37
N ALA A 124 18.29 11.85 3.93
CA ALA A 124 18.18 12.04 5.37
C ALA A 124 17.12 11.10 5.98
N GLU A 125 15.95 10.98 5.36
CA GLU A 125 14.95 9.99 5.74
C GLU A 125 15.47 8.57 5.48
N ALA A 126 16.15 8.29 4.37
CA ALA A 126 16.65 6.94 4.08
C ALA A 126 17.69 6.45 5.13
N GLN A 127 18.42 7.36 5.76
CA GLN A 127 19.44 7.06 6.78
C GLN A 127 18.87 6.89 8.19
N GLU A 128 17.70 7.45 8.47
CA GLU A 128 17.03 7.25 9.75
C GLU A 128 16.51 5.80 9.84
N ARG A 129 17.18 4.99 10.67
CA ARG A 129 16.75 3.64 11.00
C ARG A 129 15.69 3.69 12.08
N VAL A 130 14.48 3.26 11.73
CA VAL A 130 13.37 3.18 12.68
C VAL A 130 13.26 1.75 13.20
N LYS A 131 13.31 1.58 14.52
CA LYS A 131 13.06 0.28 15.16
C LYS A 131 11.56 0.11 15.39
N CYS A 132 11.01 -0.98 14.86
CA CYS A 132 9.61 -1.33 15.04
C CYS A 132 9.46 -2.70 15.71
N PRO A 133 8.40 -2.91 16.51
CA PRO A 133 8.10 -4.23 17.05
C PRO A 133 8.04 -5.28 15.94
N SER A 134 8.57 -6.46 16.23
CA SER A 134 8.60 -7.56 15.26
C SER A 134 7.19 -7.95 14.79
N PRO A 135 6.92 -8.03 13.47
CA PRO A 135 5.64 -8.55 12.99
C PRO A 135 5.47 -10.06 13.26
N CYS A 136 6.53 -10.76 13.67
CA CYS A 136 6.51 -12.18 14.05
C CYS A 136 5.90 -12.43 15.44
N GLY A 137 5.52 -11.37 16.16
CA GLY A 137 4.91 -11.46 17.49
C GLY A 137 5.89 -11.33 18.64
N SER A 138 5.37 -11.52 19.86
CA SER A 138 6.14 -11.38 21.10
C SER A 138 7.25 -12.42 21.22
N GLY A 139 8.46 -11.99 21.53
CA GLY A 139 9.64 -12.86 21.70
C GLY A 139 10.65 -12.79 20.55
N PHE A 140 10.32 -12.09 19.47
CA PHE A 140 11.26 -11.77 18.40
C PHE A 140 11.85 -10.37 18.61
N PRO A 141 13.11 -10.13 18.20
CA PRO A 141 13.72 -8.81 18.27
C PRO A 141 12.98 -7.83 17.36
N ASP A 142 13.04 -6.55 17.73
CA ASP A 142 12.57 -5.46 16.88
C ASP A 142 13.20 -5.54 15.48
N VAL A 143 12.41 -5.18 14.47
CA VAL A 143 12.89 -5.06 13.09
C VAL A 143 13.38 -3.65 12.84
N GLU A 144 14.40 -3.53 12.02
CA GLU A 144 14.85 -2.23 11.51
C GLU A 144 14.15 -1.96 10.18
N VAL A 145 13.43 -0.85 10.10
CA VAL A 145 12.91 -0.29 8.86
C VAL A 145 14.03 0.51 8.19
N GLY A 146 14.54 -0.02 7.09
CA GLY A 146 15.56 0.58 6.25
C GLY A 146 14.97 1.30 5.05
N LYS A 147 15.48 1.01 3.85
CA LYS A 147 15.11 1.63 2.55
C LYS A 147 13.61 1.93 2.46
N ARG A 148 13.25 3.22 2.34
CA ARG A 148 11.85 3.67 2.28
C ARG A 148 11.50 4.27 0.93
N VAL A 149 10.25 4.08 0.52
CA VAL A 149 9.62 4.82 -0.57
C VAL A 149 8.29 5.39 -0.10
N ARG A 150 7.99 6.62 -0.51
CA ARG A 150 6.74 7.30 -0.19
C ARG A 150 5.84 7.28 -1.40
N CYS A 151 4.63 6.80 -1.23
CA CYS A 151 3.60 6.72 -2.25
C CYS A 151 2.53 7.79 -1.99
N VAL A 152 2.40 8.74 -2.91
CA VAL A 152 1.47 9.87 -2.79
C VAL A 152 0.57 9.97 -4.01
N ARG A 153 -0.59 10.58 -3.84
CA ARG A 153 -1.42 10.98 -4.98
C ARG A 153 -0.65 11.95 -5.89
N ARG A 154 -0.64 11.65 -7.19
CA ARG A 154 -0.13 12.59 -8.19
C ARG A 154 -1.05 13.81 -8.19
N ARG A 155 -0.52 14.98 -7.80
CA ARG A 155 -1.25 16.24 -8.03
C ARG A 155 -1.29 16.46 -9.53
N ALA A 156 -2.50 16.57 -10.08
CA ALA A 156 -2.71 16.98 -11.46
C ALA A 156 -2.30 18.44 -11.66
#